data_AF-A0A3D9CM99-F1
#
_entry.id   AF-A0A3D9CM99-F1
#
_cell.length_a   1.000
_cell.length_b   1.000
_cell.length_c   1.000
_cell.angle_alpha   90.00
_cell.angle_beta   90.00
_cell.angle_gamma   90.00
#
_symmetry.space_group_name_H-M   'P 1'
#
loop_
_entity.id
_entity.type
_entity.pdbx_description
1 polymer ?
#
loop_
_entity_poly.entity_id
_entity_poly.type
_entity_poly.pdbx_seq_one_letter_code
_entity_poly.pdbx_strand_id
1 'polypeptide(L)'
;MKKIILITVFSMLLSSYSKAQIVLEKEDGSPIINGIITYNTTTEIPANLHYKIKNTSSSPINVRIKVMDIINATGSNFQFCYLTTCLPFISKNSIYPANSKPAINIPANSEVSSGYTMWNSDTGTGAFPIDYVFKYYLVDDFNNEYGTPVIFTYRYDPGAILQVDDTQKNEKTFVQISSTIIKNSIDVISKEDLSYSLYNLDGRILSGGTLKKGKDQIDVSVLNSGMYIITFRNNIGKTISKKIIKN
;
A
#
# COMPACT_ATOMS: atom_id res chain seq x y z
N MET A 1 35.80 18.66 40.25
CA MET A 1 36.07 17.85 39.03
C MET A 1 35.09 16.69 38.82
N LYS A 2 34.56 16.01 39.85
CA LYS A 2 33.56 14.92 39.69
C LYS A 2 32.20 15.31 39.08
N LYS A 3 31.78 16.59 39.15
CA LYS A 3 30.48 17.04 38.62
C LYS A 3 30.49 17.35 37.11
N ILE A 4 31.66 17.52 36.49
CA ILE A 4 31.77 17.83 35.05
C ILE A 4 31.76 16.55 34.19
N ILE A 5 32.23 15.43 34.74
CA ILE A 5 32.25 14.12 34.04
C ILE A 5 30.82 13.57 33.84
N LEU A 6 29.86 13.95 34.69
CA LEU A 6 28.49 13.44 34.60
C LEU A 6 27.69 14.07 33.44
N ILE A 7 28.06 15.27 32.98
CA ILE A 7 27.34 16.00 31.93
C ILE A 7 27.80 15.58 30.53
N THR A 8 29.07 15.19 30.36
CA THR A 8 29.58 14.66 29.08
C THR A 8 29.10 13.24 28.80
N VAL A 9 28.89 12.40 29.83
CA VAL A 9 28.35 11.05 29.66
C VAL A 9 26.85 11.05 29.35
N PHE A 10 26.10 12.05 29.82
CA PHE A 10 24.65 12.17 29.54
C PHE A 10 24.34 12.72 28.13
N SER A 11 25.29 13.43 27.51
CA SER A 11 25.20 13.92 26.13
C SER A 11 25.32 12.81 25.07
N MET A 12 26.02 11.71 25.38
CA MET A 12 26.19 10.56 24.48
C MET A 12 24.98 9.62 24.41
N LEU A 13 23.97 9.81 25.28
CA LEU A 13 22.77 8.97 25.35
C LEU A 13 21.58 9.52 24.54
N LEU A 14 21.75 10.66 23.87
CA LEU A 14 20.70 11.23 23.03
C LEU A 14 20.81 10.69 21.60
N SER A 15 20.04 9.62 21.38
CA SER A 15 19.35 9.32 20.11
C SER A 15 20.18 8.83 18.91
N SER A 16 20.61 7.57 18.96
CA SER A 16 20.69 6.74 17.75
C SER A 16 19.28 6.36 17.29
N TYR A 17 18.53 7.32 16.72
CA TYR A 17 17.44 6.96 15.81
C TYR A 17 18.09 6.30 14.61
N SER A 18 18.13 4.96 14.59
CA SER A 18 18.52 4.20 13.41
C SER A 18 17.53 4.53 12.30
N LYS A 19 17.90 5.46 11.42
CA LYS A 19 17.18 5.68 10.17
C LYS A 19 17.42 4.47 9.30
N ALA A 20 16.36 3.81 8.84
CA ALA A 20 16.48 2.75 7.85
C ALA A 20 17.22 3.29 6.63
N GLN A 21 18.30 2.61 6.22
CA GLN A 21 19.18 3.01 5.12
C GLN A 21 18.57 2.71 3.75
N ILE A 22 17.60 1.78 3.71
CA ILE A 22 16.84 1.39 2.53
C ILE A 22 15.36 1.72 2.74
N VAL A 23 14.74 2.31 1.73
CA VAL A 23 13.31 2.58 1.67
C VAL A 23 12.77 2.07 0.33
N LEU A 24 11.59 1.45 0.37
CA LEU A 24 10.84 1.10 -0.84
C LEU A 24 9.68 2.08 -1.01
N GLU A 25 9.42 2.50 -2.23
CA GLU A 25 8.29 3.36 -2.59
C GLU A 25 7.60 2.84 -3.85
N LYS A 26 6.29 3.06 -3.96
CA LYS A 26 5.56 2.85 -5.23
C LYS A 26 5.88 3.99 -6.21
N GLU A 27 5.43 3.86 -7.47
CA GLU A 27 5.59 4.92 -8.47
C GLU A 27 4.98 6.27 -8.06
N ASP A 28 3.90 6.27 -7.27
CA ASP A 28 3.25 7.49 -6.77
C ASP A 28 3.99 8.15 -5.59
N GLY A 29 5.10 7.56 -5.13
CA GLY A 29 5.91 8.02 -3.99
C GLY A 29 5.39 7.56 -2.62
N SER A 30 4.32 6.77 -2.56
CA SER A 30 3.87 6.19 -1.30
C SER A 30 4.85 5.12 -0.79
N PRO A 31 5.17 5.09 0.50
CA PRO A 31 6.13 4.13 1.04
C PRO A 31 5.55 2.71 1.06
N ILE A 32 6.37 1.74 0.69
CA ILE A 32 6.14 0.32 0.93
C ILE A 32 6.78 0.00 2.28
N ILE A 33 5.94 0.01 3.33
CA ILE A 33 6.34 -0.32 4.70
C ILE A 33 6.24 -1.82 4.96
N ASN A 34 6.81 -2.27 6.08
CA ASN A 34 6.61 -3.65 6.52
C ASN A 34 5.12 -3.94 6.71
N GLY A 35 4.57 -4.90 5.97
CA GLY A 35 3.13 -5.14 5.96
C GLY A 35 2.64 -5.90 4.72
N ILE A 36 1.36 -5.73 4.40
CA ILE A 36 0.67 -6.43 3.32
C ILE A 36 0.15 -5.40 2.32
N ILE A 37 0.55 -5.54 1.05
CA ILE A 37 -0.04 -4.85 -0.09
C ILE A 37 -1.05 -5.82 -0.72
N THR A 38 -2.34 -5.47 -0.67
CA THR A 38 -3.42 -6.33 -1.18
C THR A 38 -3.94 -5.79 -2.51
N TYR A 39 -4.16 -6.68 -3.47
CA TYR A 39 -4.83 -6.44 -4.74
C TYR A 39 -5.81 -7.58 -5.04
N ASN A 40 -6.83 -7.34 -5.88
CA ASN A 40 -7.96 -8.27 -6.06
C ASN A 40 -8.24 -8.65 -7.52
N THR A 41 -7.35 -8.29 -8.44
CA THR A 41 -7.42 -8.63 -9.86
C THR A 41 -6.08 -9.17 -10.33
N THR A 42 -6.07 -10.06 -11.31
CA THR A 42 -4.85 -10.52 -12.01
C THR A 42 -4.61 -9.79 -13.33
N THR A 43 -5.50 -8.85 -13.69
CA THR A 43 -5.30 -7.99 -14.87
C THR A 43 -4.02 -7.19 -14.68
N GLU A 44 -3.11 -7.24 -15.65
CA GLU A 44 -1.75 -6.72 -15.52
C GLU A 44 -1.70 -5.26 -15.06
N ILE A 45 -2.37 -4.35 -15.78
CA ILE A 45 -2.31 -2.91 -15.47
C ILE A 45 -2.65 -2.57 -14.01
N PRO A 46 -3.80 -3.01 -13.43
CA PRO A 46 -4.13 -2.72 -12.04
C PRO A 46 -3.40 -3.59 -11.00
N ALA A 47 -2.81 -4.73 -11.40
CA ALA A 47 -2.16 -5.69 -10.52
C ALA A 47 -0.63 -5.70 -10.63
N ASN A 48 -0.06 -4.79 -11.41
CA ASN A 48 1.38 -4.65 -11.53
C ASN A 48 1.86 -3.63 -10.49
N LEU A 49 2.68 -4.09 -9.55
CA LEU A 49 3.35 -3.21 -8.60
C LEU A 49 4.64 -2.72 -9.21
N HIS A 50 4.64 -1.45 -9.60
CA HIS A 50 5.85 -0.71 -9.93
C HIS A 50 6.40 -0.05 -8.67
N TYR A 51 7.70 -0.21 -8.43
CA TYR A 51 8.32 0.29 -7.21
C TYR A 51 9.75 0.79 -7.43
N LYS A 52 10.25 1.54 -6.45
CA LYS A 52 11.59 2.12 -6.40
C LYS A 52 12.30 1.67 -5.14
N ILE A 53 13.62 1.55 -5.23
CA ILE A 53 14.50 1.29 -4.09
C ILE A 53 15.34 2.54 -3.85
N LYS A 54 15.24 3.11 -2.65
CA LYS A 54 15.93 4.32 -2.24
C LYS A 54 17.00 4.03 -1.20
N ASN A 55 18.16 4.63 -1.40
CA ASN A 55 19.20 4.74 -0.39
C ASN A 55 19.08 6.10 0.30
N THR A 56 18.74 6.10 1.57
CA THR A 56 18.58 7.33 2.38
C THR A 56 19.84 7.66 3.20
N SER A 57 20.90 6.87 3.04
CA SER A 57 22.15 7.04 3.75
C SER A 57 23.16 7.86 2.96
N SER A 58 24.17 8.38 3.67
CA SER A 58 25.27 9.15 3.10
C SER A 58 26.36 8.30 2.43
N SER A 59 26.18 6.98 2.38
CA SER A 59 27.14 6.04 1.78
C SER A 59 26.42 5.13 0.79
N PRO A 60 27.10 4.60 -0.25
CA PRO A 60 26.50 3.61 -1.13
C PRO A 60 26.05 2.36 -0.36
N ILE A 61 24.99 1.72 -0.82
CA ILE A 61 24.47 0.45 -0.26
C ILE A 61 24.39 -0.62 -1.34
N ASN A 62 24.46 -1.87 -0.92
CA ASN A 62 24.31 -3.05 -1.76
C ASN A 62 23.07 -3.83 -1.31
N VAL A 63 22.09 -4.00 -2.19
CA VAL A 63 20.79 -4.59 -1.86
C VAL A 63 20.63 -5.96 -2.50
N ARG A 64 20.06 -6.90 -1.73
CA ARG A 64 19.55 -8.19 -2.21
C ARG A 64 18.07 -8.35 -1.86
N ILE A 65 17.39 -9.17 -2.66
CA ILE A 65 15.96 -9.45 -2.55
C ILE A 65 15.81 -10.95 -2.34
N LYS A 66 15.11 -11.37 -1.28
CA LYS A 66 14.84 -12.79 -1.01
C LYS A 66 13.35 -13.05 -1.00
N VAL A 67 12.95 -14.12 -1.68
CA VAL A 67 11.59 -14.66 -1.58
C VAL A 67 11.54 -15.50 -0.32
N MET A 68 10.93 -14.96 0.73
CA MET A 68 10.84 -15.60 2.04
C MET A 68 9.81 -16.72 2.05
N ASP A 69 8.65 -16.47 1.44
CA ASP A 69 7.58 -17.46 1.35
C ASP A 69 6.68 -17.26 0.13
N ILE A 70 6.02 -18.34 -0.26
CA ILE A 70 4.96 -18.36 -1.25
C ILE A 70 3.84 -19.23 -0.66
N ILE A 71 2.67 -18.64 -0.42
CA ILE A 71 1.55 -19.29 0.27
C ILE A 71 0.37 -19.39 -0.70
N ASN A 72 -0.26 -20.57 -0.75
CA ASN A 72 -1.38 -20.89 -1.64
C ASN A 72 -1.10 -20.76 -3.15
N ALA A 73 0.18 -20.71 -3.54
CA ALA A 73 0.64 -20.73 -4.93
C ALA A 73 2.02 -21.41 -5.04
N THR A 74 2.50 -21.60 -6.27
CA THR A 74 3.83 -22.19 -6.55
C THR A 74 4.89 -21.16 -6.95
N GLY A 75 4.47 -19.96 -7.34
CA GLY A 75 5.34 -18.93 -7.93
C GLY A 75 5.56 -19.06 -9.44
N SER A 76 4.97 -20.06 -10.10
CA SER A 76 5.12 -20.31 -11.55
C SER A 76 4.48 -19.25 -12.45
N ASN A 77 3.49 -18.52 -11.93
CA ASN A 77 2.72 -17.49 -12.66
C ASN A 77 3.00 -16.08 -12.12
N PHE A 78 4.15 -15.90 -11.48
CA PHE A 78 4.57 -14.64 -10.88
C PHE A 78 5.73 -14.04 -11.66
N GLN A 79 5.48 -12.93 -12.33
CA GLN A 79 6.50 -12.15 -13.00
C GLN A 79 7.21 -11.24 -12.00
N PHE A 80 8.54 -11.33 -11.97
CA PHE A 80 9.39 -10.51 -11.13
C PHE A 80 10.50 -9.87 -11.94
N CYS A 81 10.48 -8.55 -12.08
CA CYS A 81 11.53 -7.80 -12.75
C CYS A 81 12.39 -7.04 -11.75
N TYR A 82 13.71 -7.06 -11.98
CA TYR A 82 14.69 -6.23 -11.30
C TYR A 82 15.78 -5.83 -12.30
N LEU A 83 16.20 -4.56 -12.28
CA LEU A 83 17.16 -4.00 -13.24
C LEU A 83 16.71 -4.23 -14.70
N THR A 84 17.41 -5.07 -15.45
CA THR A 84 17.09 -5.43 -16.84
C THR A 84 16.61 -6.88 -16.96
N THR A 85 16.43 -7.58 -15.85
CA THR A 85 16.03 -8.99 -15.81
C THR A 85 14.57 -9.09 -15.43
N CYS A 86 13.78 -9.77 -16.24
CA CYS A 86 12.40 -10.13 -15.94
C CYS A 86 12.28 -11.66 -15.88
N LEU A 87 11.96 -12.17 -14.70
CA LEU A 87 11.75 -13.60 -14.48
C LEU A 87 10.26 -13.92 -14.64
N PRO A 88 9.90 -14.95 -15.40
CA PRO A 88 8.50 -15.36 -15.54
C PRO A 88 7.98 -16.19 -14.36
N PHE A 89 8.85 -16.54 -13.42
CA PHE A 89 8.51 -17.25 -12.19
C PHE A 89 9.49 -16.88 -11.07
N ILE A 90 9.09 -17.17 -9.84
CA ILE A 90 9.95 -17.11 -8.66
C ILE A 90 9.86 -18.42 -7.88
N SER A 91 10.79 -18.64 -6.95
CA SER A 91 10.76 -19.80 -6.07
C SER A 91 11.12 -19.40 -4.64
N LYS A 92 10.46 -20.03 -3.67
CA LYS A 92 10.75 -19.83 -2.25
C LYS A 92 12.24 -20.00 -1.96
N ASN A 93 12.77 -19.16 -1.08
CA ASN A 93 14.19 -19.04 -0.70
C ASN A 93 15.15 -18.55 -1.79
N SER A 94 14.67 -18.22 -2.99
CA SER A 94 15.53 -17.62 -4.04
C SER A 94 16.00 -16.23 -3.63
N ILE A 95 17.21 -15.87 -4.06
CA ILE A 95 17.85 -14.58 -3.81
C ILE A 95 18.13 -13.91 -5.17
N TYR A 96 17.78 -12.62 -5.29
CA TYR A 96 17.89 -11.82 -6.50
C TYR A 96 18.62 -10.49 -6.22
N PRO A 97 19.65 -10.15 -7.01
CA PRO A 97 20.43 -11.07 -7.85
C PRO A 97 20.94 -12.26 -7.03
N ALA A 98 21.29 -13.38 -7.66
CA ALA A 98 21.86 -14.54 -6.95
C ALA A 98 23.18 -14.18 -6.26
N ASN A 99 23.59 -14.89 -5.21
CA ASN A 99 24.83 -14.60 -4.46
C ASN A 99 26.10 -14.66 -5.33
N SER A 100 26.06 -15.39 -6.45
CA SER A 100 27.11 -15.46 -7.47
C SER A 100 27.15 -14.26 -8.43
N LYS A 101 26.24 -13.29 -8.27
CA LYS A 101 26.17 -12.06 -9.05
C LYS A 101 26.32 -10.85 -8.13
N PRO A 102 26.80 -9.71 -8.65
CA PRO A 102 26.85 -8.45 -7.90
C PRO A 102 25.47 -8.10 -7.32
N ALA A 103 25.47 -7.61 -6.09
CA ALA A 103 24.27 -7.04 -5.47
C ALA A 103 23.85 -5.74 -6.20
N ILE A 104 22.62 -5.29 -5.96
CA ILE A 104 22.13 -4.02 -6.53
C ILE A 104 22.80 -2.88 -5.78
N ASN A 105 23.76 -2.22 -6.43
CA ASN A 105 24.42 -1.06 -5.85
C ASN A 105 23.55 0.20 -6.03
N ILE A 106 23.32 0.92 -4.95
CA ILE A 106 22.57 2.19 -4.95
C ILE A 106 23.45 3.27 -4.32
N PRO A 107 23.84 4.32 -5.07
CA PRO A 107 24.65 5.41 -4.54
C PRO A 107 24.00 6.12 -3.35
N ALA A 108 24.82 6.82 -2.56
CA ALA A 108 24.36 7.62 -1.43
C ALA A 108 23.25 8.60 -1.84
N ASN A 109 22.20 8.70 -1.03
CA ASN A 109 21.05 9.60 -1.27
C ASN A 109 20.45 9.50 -2.68
N SER A 110 20.41 8.30 -3.25
CA SER A 110 19.95 8.04 -4.63
C SER A 110 18.85 6.98 -4.67
N GLU A 111 18.28 6.76 -5.84
CA GLU A 111 17.22 5.78 -6.07
C GLU A 111 17.42 5.02 -7.38
N VAL A 112 16.89 3.80 -7.42
CA VAL A 112 16.72 3.03 -8.65
C VAL A 112 15.24 2.72 -8.83
N SER A 113 14.74 2.95 -10.05
CA SER A 113 13.32 2.88 -10.38
C SER A 113 13.01 2.12 -11.67
N SER A 114 13.96 2.07 -12.61
CA SER A 114 13.76 1.39 -13.89
C SER A 114 13.85 -0.14 -13.74
N GLY A 115 12.83 -0.83 -14.26
CA GLY A 115 12.80 -2.29 -14.38
C GLY A 115 12.49 -3.05 -13.09
N TYR A 116 11.83 -2.40 -12.13
CA TYR A 116 11.38 -3.01 -10.88
C TYR A 116 9.86 -3.14 -10.87
N THR A 117 9.37 -4.34 -11.20
CA THR A 117 7.95 -4.65 -11.28
C THR A 117 7.64 -6.02 -10.69
N MET A 118 6.45 -6.18 -10.13
CA MET A 118 5.90 -7.45 -9.67
C MET A 118 4.49 -7.62 -10.21
N TRP A 119 4.20 -8.75 -10.83
CA TRP A 119 2.87 -9.06 -11.29
C TRP A 119 2.55 -10.54 -11.09
N ASN A 120 1.35 -10.81 -10.59
CA ASN A 120 0.83 -12.16 -10.45
C ASN A 120 -0.33 -12.37 -11.42
N SER A 121 -0.23 -13.43 -12.23
CA SER A 121 -1.31 -13.93 -13.07
C SER A 121 -2.01 -15.16 -12.50
N ASP A 122 -1.53 -15.70 -11.37
CA ASP A 122 -2.15 -16.82 -10.66
C ASP A 122 -3.45 -16.40 -10.00
N THR A 123 -4.55 -17.05 -10.38
CA THR A 123 -5.87 -16.86 -9.75
C THR A 123 -6.09 -17.81 -8.57
N GLY A 124 -5.18 -18.77 -8.35
CA GLY A 124 -5.29 -19.81 -7.34
C GLY A 124 -6.59 -20.61 -7.48
N THR A 125 -7.13 -21.04 -6.35
CA THR A 125 -8.43 -21.71 -6.28
C THR A 125 -9.59 -20.75 -6.02
N GLY A 126 -9.31 -19.47 -5.77
CA GLY A 126 -10.28 -18.45 -5.34
C GLY A 126 -10.76 -18.59 -3.89
N ALA A 127 -10.35 -19.63 -3.15
CA ALA A 127 -10.80 -19.87 -1.78
C ALA A 127 -9.94 -19.18 -0.71
N PHE A 128 -8.65 -18.97 -0.99
CA PHE A 128 -7.70 -18.36 -0.07
C PHE A 128 -6.85 -17.30 -0.79
N PRO A 129 -6.44 -16.24 -0.09
CA PRO A 129 -5.46 -15.30 -0.63
C PRO A 129 -4.14 -15.99 -0.99
N ILE A 130 -3.50 -15.51 -2.06
CA ILE A 130 -2.14 -15.91 -2.43
C ILE A 130 -1.17 -14.85 -1.90
N ASP A 131 -0.14 -15.29 -1.17
CA ASP A 131 0.89 -14.41 -0.62
C ASP A 131 2.27 -14.69 -1.21
N TYR A 132 2.94 -13.62 -1.61
CA TYR A 132 4.36 -13.61 -1.93
C TYR A 132 5.10 -12.72 -0.94
N VAL A 133 5.94 -13.31 -0.10
CA VAL A 133 6.65 -12.57 0.96
C VAL A 133 8.06 -12.25 0.50
N PHE A 134 8.39 -10.97 0.40
CA PHE A 134 9.69 -10.49 -0.04
C PHE A 134 10.46 -9.83 1.09
N LYS A 135 11.77 -10.03 1.12
CA LYS A 135 12.73 -9.35 1.99
C LYS A 135 13.76 -8.61 1.15
N TYR A 136 13.85 -7.30 1.32
CA TYR A 136 14.92 -6.47 0.79
C TYR A 136 15.89 -6.17 1.91
N TYR A 137 17.16 -6.48 1.72
CA TYR A 137 18.16 -6.41 2.78
C TYR A 137 19.52 -5.97 2.22
N LEU A 138 20.32 -5.36 3.10
CA LEU A 138 21.65 -4.89 2.74
C LEU A 138 22.67 -5.98 2.95
N VAL A 139 23.69 -6.01 2.11
CA VAL A 139 24.81 -6.95 2.23
C VAL A 139 26.14 -6.24 2.09
N ASP A 140 27.16 -6.67 2.84
CA ASP A 140 28.54 -6.25 2.61
C ASP A 140 29.15 -6.98 1.38
N ASP A 141 30.42 -6.70 1.10
CA ASP A 141 31.15 -7.31 -0.03
C ASP A 141 31.33 -8.84 0.12
N PHE A 142 31.11 -9.37 1.32
CA PHE A 142 31.16 -10.81 1.63
C PHE A 142 29.78 -11.46 1.69
N ASN A 143 28.72 -10.74 1.29
CA ASN A 143 27.32 -11.15 1.39
C ASN A 143 26.78 -11.30 2.82
N ASN A 144 27.43 -10.73 3.83
CA ASN A 144 26.88 -10.69 5.18
C ASN A 144 25.78 -9.62 5.25
N GLU A 145 24.62 -10.02 5.78
CA GLU A 145 23.51 -9.09 5.95
C GLU A 145 23.80 -8.06 7.04
N TYR A 146 23.45 -6.79 6.78
CA TYR A 146 23.49 -5.72 7.79
C TYR A 146 22.32 -4.75 7.64
N GLY A 147 22.17 -3.85 8.62
CA GLY A 147 21.12 -2.83 8.63
C GLY A 147 19.73 -3.42 8.90
N THR A 148 18.70 -2.62 8.62
CA THR A 148 17.29 -3.02 8.82
C THR A 148 16.66 -3.37 7.47
N PRO A 149 16.17 -4.61 7.27
CA PRO A 149 15.52 -5.00 6.03
C PRO A 149 14.10 -4.45 5.92
N VAL A 150 13.60 -4.36 4.69
CA VAL A 150 12.18 -4.14 4.40
C VAL A 150 11.55 -5.47 4.03
N ILE A 151 10.50 -5.88 4.74
CA ILE A 151 9.79 -7.15 4.54
C ILE A 151 8.31 -6.86 4.32
N PHE A 152 7.80 -7.20 3.15
CA PHE A 152 6.37 -7.03 2.86
C PHE A 152 5.80 -8.26 2.13
N THR A 153 4.48 -8.35 2.18
CA THR A 153 3.69 -9.37 1.50
C THR A 153 2.95 -8.74 0.34
N TYR A 154 3.10 -9.28 -0.86
CA TYR A 154 2.29 -8.94 -2.02
C TYR A 154 1.16 -9.95 -2.14
N ARG A 155 -0.05 -9.55 -1.74
CA ARG A 155 -1.21 -10.44 -1.56
C ARG A 155 -2.22 -10.27 -2.68
N TYR A 156 -2.49 -11.34 -3.41
CA TYR A 156 -3.70 -11.44 -4.22
C TYR A 156 -4.84 -11.99 -3.36
N ASP A 157 -5.92 -11.24 -3.25
CA ASP A 157 -7.15 -11.69 -2.60
C ASP A 157 -8.36 -11.30 -3.48
N PRO A 158 -8.96 -12.25 -4.24
CA PRO A 158 -10.09 -11.95 -5.10
C PRO A 158 -11.33 -11.49 -4.32
N GLY A 159 -11.43 -11.83 -3.04
CA GLY A 159 -12.52 -11.40 -2.16
C GLY A 159 -12.25 -10.07 -1.47
N ALA A 160 -11.04 -9.49 -1.60
CA ALA A 160 -10.72 -8.25 -0.94
C ALA A 160 -11.52 -7.07 -1.51
N ILE A 161 -12.20 -6.37 -0.61
CA ILE A 161 -12.79 -5.06 -0.89
C ILE A 161 -11.68 -4.04 -0.67
N LEU A 162 -11.05 -3.62 -1.76
CA LEU A 162 -9.99 -2.61 -1.71
C LEU A 162 -10.62 -1.24 -1.44
N GLN A 163 -10.12 -0.54 -0.42
CA GLN A 163 -10.45 0.85 -0.19
C GLN A 163 -9.79 1.68 -1.31
N VAL A 164 -10.62 2.36 -2.11
CA VAL A 164 -10.12 3.43 -2.97
C VAL A 164 -9.93 4.63 -2.05
N ASP A 165 -8.69 4.89 -1.65
CA ASP A 165 -8.36 6.25 -1.24
C ASP A 165 -8.51 7.10 -2.50
N ASP A 166 -9.49 8.01 -2.47
CA ASP A 166 -9.70 8.98 -3.55
C ASP A 166 -8.33 9.59 -3.89
N THR A 167 -7.80 9.25 -5.06
CA THR A 167 -6.57 9.83 -5.59
C THR A 167 -6.84 11.28 -6.00
N GLN A 168 -7.10 12.12 -5.02
CA GLN A 168 -6.91 13.55 -5.10
C GLN A 168 -6.04 13.96 -3.93
N LYS A 169 -4.75 14.14 -4.25
CA LYS A 169 -3.80 14.98 -3.53
C LYS A 169 -4.54 16.10 -2.77
N ASN A 170 -4.49 16.06 -1.45
CA ASN A 170 -4.44 17.23 -0.58
C ASN A 170 -5.53 18.31 -0.70
N GLU A 171 -6.72 18.04 -1.22
CA GLU A 171 -7.84 18.93 -0.97
C GLU A 171 -8.60 18.46 0.26
N LYS A 172 -8.68 19.32 1.28
CA LYS A 172 -9.51 19.12 2.48
C LYS A 172 -10.89 18.60 2.07
N THR A 173 -11.11 17.29 2.17
CA THR A 173 -12.40 16.69 1.85
C THR A 173 -13.45 17.28 2.78
N PHE A 174 -14.55 17.78 2.23
CA PHE A 174 -15.62 18.41 3.00
C PHE A 174 -16.56 17.39 3.65
N VAL A 175 -16.42 16.11 3.28
CA VAL A 175 -17.22 14.99 3.77
C VAL A 175 -16.37 13.74 3.89
N GLN A 176 -16.65 12.93 4.92
CA GLN A 176 -16.07 11.63 5.16
C GLN A 176 -17.19 10.63 5.49
N ILE A 177 -17.09 9.41 4.95
CA ILE A 177 -17.92 8.28 5.39
C ILE A 177 -17.05 7.37 6.26
N SER A 178 -17.59 6.89 7.37
CA SER A 178 -16.86 6.02 8.31
C SER A 178 -16.58 4.61 7.76
N SER A 179 -17.44 4.10 6.89
CA SER A 179 -17.30 2.79 6.25
C SER A 179 -17.97 2.77 4.88
N THR A 180 -17.38 2.04 3.92
CA THR A 180 -18.02 1.73 2.63
C THR A 180 -18.81 0.43 2.68
N ILE A 181 -18.71 -0.35 3.77
CA ILE A 181 -19.53 -1.54 4.03
C ILE A 181 -20.55 -1.18 5.10
N ILE A 182 -21.83 -1.25 4.75
CA ILE A 182 -22.94 -0.77 5.57
C ILE A 182 -24.01 -1.84 5.73
N LYS A 183 -24.75 -1.78 6.84
CA LYS A 183 -25.93 -2.63 7.05
C LYS A 183 -27.19 -1.80 6.93
N ASN A 184 -27.46 -0.98 7.95
CA ASN A 184 -28.69 -0.20 8.05
C ASN A 184 -28.47 1.29 7.90
N SER A 185 -27.23 1.75 8.04
CA SER A 185 -26.93 3.18 8.02
C SER A 185 -25.58 3.48 7.37
N ILE A 186 -25.49 4.69 6.82
CA ILE A 186 -24.24 5.31 6.40
C ILE A 186 -23.93 6.43 7.39
N ASP A 187 -22.83 6.29 8.13
CA ASP A 187 -22.37 7.33 9.04
C ASP A 187 -21.48 8.33 8.29
N VAL A 188 -21.88 9.61 8.33
CA VAL A 188 -21.28 10.70 7.56
C VAL A 188 -20.78 11.78 8.51
N ILE A 189 -19.56 12.27 8.27
CA ILE A 189 -18.98 13.42 8.95
C ILE A 189 -18.75 14.53 7.93
N SER A 190 -19.50 15.62 8.07
CA SER A 190 -19.52 16.76 7.16
C SER A 190 -18.88 17.98 7.82
N LYS A 191 -18.02 18.70 7.09
CA LYS A 191 -17.39 19.95 7.55
C LYS A 191 -18.27 21.18 7.32
N GLU A 192 -19.33 21.03 6.53
CA GLU A 192 -20.30 22.05 6.13
C GLU A 192 -21.66 21.39 5.87
N ASP A 193 -22.70 22.20 5.60
CA ASP A 193 -24.00 21.70 5.18
C ASP A 193 -23.92 21.16 3.74
N LEU A 194 -24.48 19.97 3.52
CA LEU A 194 -24.38 19.24 2.25
C LEU A 194 -25.74 18.75 1.78
N SER A 195 -25.82 18.41 0.50
CA SER A 195 -26.85 17.54 -0.05
C SER A 195 -26.24 16.19 -0.42
N TYR A 196 -27.03 15.12 -0.35
CA TYR A 196 -26.63 13.80 -0.82
C TYR A 196 -27.67 13.21 -1.77
N SER A 197 -27.21 12.37 -2.68
CA SER A 197 -28.02 11.51 -3.52
C SER A 197 -27.43 10.11 -3.54
N LEU A 198 -28.26 9.11 -3.35
CA LEU A 198 -27.91 7.69 -3.39
C LEU A 198 -28.47 7.06 -4.66
N TYR A 199 -27.64 6.30 -5.36
CA TYR A 199 -27.96 5.69 -6.64
C TYR A 199 -27.75 4.18 -6.60
N ASN A 200 -28.55 3.45 -7.39
CA ASN A 200 -28.19 2.10 -7.81
C ASN A 200 -27.13 2.14 -8.94
N LEU A 201 -26.62 0.98 -9.35
CA LEU A 201 -25.62 0.89 -10.44
C LEU A 201 -26.15 1.33 -11.80
N ASP A 202 -27.47 1.30 -12.01
CA ASP A 202 -28.11 1.79 -13.24
C ASP A 202 -28.27 3.33 -13.25
N GLY A 203 -27.80 4.03 -12.20
CA GLY A 203 -27.88 5.48 -12.08
C GLY A 203 -29.25 6.00 -11.63
N ARG A 204 -30.17 5.13 -11.20
CA ARG A 204 -31.46 5.54 -10.63
C ARG A 204 -31.26 6.04 -9.20
N ILE A 205 -31.81 7.21 -8.89
CA ILE A 205 -31.82 7.77 -7.53
C ILE A 205 -32.76 6.93 -6.67
N LEU A 206 -32.24 6.44 -5.55
CA LEU A 206 -32.96 5.65 -4.54
C LEU A 206 -33.34 6.48 -3.32
N SER A 207 -32.49 7.44 -2.96
CA SER A 207 -32.71 8.34 -1.81
C SER A 207 -31.92 9.63 -2.02
N GLY A 208 -32.36 10.70 -1.39
CA GLY A 208 -31.64 11.97 -1.38
C GLY A 208 -32.13 12.88 -0.26
N GLY A 209 -31.27 13.79 0.17
CA GLY A 209 -31.58 14.69 1.27
C GLY A 209 -30.47 15.68 1.57
N THR A 210 -30.59 16.35 2.70
CA THR A 210 -29.61 17.33 3.19
C THR A 210 -28.99 16.86 4.50
N LEU A 211 -27.70 17.10 4.66
CA LEU A 211 -26.92 16.84 5.87
C LEU A 211 -26.46 18.16 6.46
N LYS A 212 -26.39 18.23 7.79
CA LYS A 212 -25.86 19.40 8.47
C LYS A 212 -24.37 19.23 8.71
N LYS A 213 -23.68 20.34 8.93
CA LYS A 213 -22.32 20.30 9.43
C LYS A 213 -22.27 19.48 10.73
N GLY A 214 -21.41 18.47 10.77
CA GLY A 214 -21.24 17.59 11.93
C GLY A 214 -21.37 16.12 11.57
N LYS A 215 -21.84 15.32 12.53
CA LYS A 215 -22.10 13.89 12.34
C LYS A 215 -23.57 13.72 11.99
N ASP A 216 -23.83 13.05 10.87
CA ASP A 216 -25.16 12.65 10.44
C ASP A 216 -25.20 11.16 10.11
N GLN A 217 -26.41 10.62 10.04
CA GLN A 217 -26.65 9.24 9.68
C GLN A 217 -27.73 9.17 8.59
N ILE A 218 -27.44 8.43 7.52
CA ILE A 218 -28.39 8.18 6.44
C ILE A 218 -28.92 6.77 6.62
N ASP A 219 -30.24 6.63 6.81
CA ASP A 219 -30.89 5.33 6.87
C ASP A 219 -30.99 4.70 5.47
N VAL A 220 -30.55 3.45 5.39
CA VAL A 220 -30.51 2.62 4.19
C VAL A 220 -31.02 1.21 4.49
N SER A 221 -31.68 1.01 5.63
CA SER A 221 -32.26 -0.27 6.07
C SER A 221 -33.16 -0.89 4.99
N VAL A 222 -33.94 -0.08 4.28
CA VAL A 222 -34.88 -0.48 3.23
C VAL A 222 -34.25 -0.93 1.91
N LEU A 223 -32.94 -0.73 1.72
CA LEU A 223 -32.25 -1.18 0.51
C LEU A 223 -32.05 -2.70 0.54
N ASN A 224 -31.80 -3.29 -0.62
CA ASN A 224 -31.37 -4.69 -0.70
C ASN A 224 -29.85 -4.79 -0.50
N SER A 225 -29.33 -5.99 -0.25
CA SER A 225 -27.89 -6.23 -0.31
C SER A 225 -27.39 -6.00 -1.74
N GLY A 226 -26.27 -5.29 -1.89
CA GLY A 226 -25.79 -4.89 -3.21
C GLY A 226 -24.85 -3.68 -3.19
N MET A 227 -24.45 -3.23 -4.38
CA MET A 227 -23.57 -2.06 -4.55
C MET A 227 -24.38 -0.81 -4.89
N TYR A 228 -23.97 0.31 -4.29
CA TYR A 228 -24.59 1.61 -4.48
C TYR A 228 -23.53 2.70 -4.63
N ILE A 229 -23.93 3.84 -5.18
CA ILE A 229 -23.09 5.03 -5.27
C ILE A 229 -23.78 6.14 -4.48
N ILE A 230 -23.08 6.74 -3.53
CA ILE A 230 -23.54 7.95 -2.84
C ILE A 230 -22.73 9.15 -3.32
N THR A 231 -23.42 10.23 -3.64
CA THR A 231 -22.82 11.49 -4.06
C THR A 231 -23.19 12.57 -3.09
N PHE A 232 -22.20 13.33 -2.61
CA PHE A 232 -22.38 14.51 -1.77
C PHE A 232 -22.05 15.76 -2.55
N ARG A 233 -22.85 16.80 -2.38
CA ARG A 233 -22.64 18.11 -3.01
C ARG A 233 -22.77 19.22 -1.99
N ASN A 234 -21.81 20.13 -1.97
CA ASN A 234 -21.84 21.30 -1.11
C ASN A 234 -22.48 22.53 -1.80
N ASN A 235 -22.62 23.62 -1.04
CA ASN A 235 -23.28 24.84 -1.48
C ASN A 235 -22.55 25.59 -2.61
N ILE A 236 -21.24 25.33 -2.80
CA ILE A 236 -20.46 25.89 -3.92
C ILE A 236 -20.45 24.97 -5.15
N GLY A 237 -21.19 23.85 -5.11
CA GLY A 237 -21.34 22.92 -6.22
C GLY A 237 -20.26 21.84 -6.33
N LYS A 238 -19.28 21.79 -5.42
CA LYS A 238 -18.28 20.73 -5.39
C LYS A 238 -18.93 19.41 -5.01
N THR A 239 -18.57 18.35 -5.73
CA THR A 239 -19.20 17.04 -5.63
C THR A 239 -18.16 15.97 -5.30
N ILE A 240 -18.49 15.06 -4.38
CA ILE A 240 -17.69 13.87 -4.03
C ILE A 240 -18.61 12.65 -4.15
N SER A 241 -18.18 11.64 -4.89
CA SER A 241 -18.91 10.38 -5.05
C SER A 241 -18.15 9.23 -4.41
N LYS A 242 -18.86 8.35 -3.70
CA LYS A 242 -18.29 7.15 -3.08
C LYS A 242 -19.12 5.93 -3.42
N LYS A 243 -18.45 4.82 -3.69
CA LYS A 243 -19.08 3.51 -3.80
C LYS A 243 -19.27 2.93 -2.39
N ILE A 244 -20.45 2.36 -2.14
CA ILE A 244 -20.78 1.65 -0.91
C ILE A 244 -21.34 0.26 -1.23
N ILE A 245 -21.22 -0.66 -0.29
CA ILE A 245 -21.69 -2.04 -0.38
C ILE A 245 -22.57 -2.30 0.82
N LYS A 246 -23.80 -2.74 0.58
CA LYS A 246 -24.74 -3.16 1.62
C LYS A 246 -24.76 -4.68 1.73
N ASN A 247 -24.61 -5.16 2.97
CA ASN A 247 -24.72 -6.59 3.33
C ASN A 247 -26.09 -6.88 3.92
#